data_AF-A0A353NBJ1-F1
#
_entry.id   AF-A0A353NBJ1-F1
#
_cell.length_a   1.000
_cell.length_b   1.000
_cell.length_c   1.000
_cell.angle_alpha   90.00
_cell.angle_beta   90.00
_cell.angle_gamma   90.00
#
_symmetry.space_group_name_H-M   'P 1'
#
loop_
_entity.id
_entity.type
_entity.pdbx_description
1 polymer ?
#
loop_
_entity_poly.entity_id
_entity_poly.type
_entity_poly.pdbx_seq_one_letter_code
_entity_poly.pdbx_strand_id
1 'polypeptide(L)' 'MRRIVHQWRDWLLEFIGDDKYELTRKDNTSISHTFMAKNSMDAETEGQKIIQKNNENDVNSILQK' A
#
# COMPACT_ATOMS: atom_id res chain seq x y z
N MET A 1 -0.89 -16.48 9.10
CA MET A 1 0.31 -16.57 8.25
C MET A 1 0.27 -15.38 7.30
N ARG A 2 1.34 -14.58 7.24
CA ARG A 2 1.41 -13.46 6.29
C ARG A 2 1.73 -13.99 4.91
N ARG A 3 1.04 -13.50 3.88
CA ARG A 3 1.28 -13.88 2.49
C ARG A 3 1.51 -12.64 1.66
N ILE A 4 2.61 -12.58 0.92
CA ILE A 4 2.82 -11.52 -0.07
C ILE A 4 1.78 -11.70 -1.17
N VAL A 5 0.92 -10.70 -1.32
CA VAL A 5 -0.13 -10.65 -2.33
C VAL A 5 0.41 -10.02 -3.60
N HIS A 6 1.09 -8.89 -3.45
CA HIS A 6 1.67 -8.14 -4.56
C HIS A 6 2.94 -7.41 -4.11
N GLN A 7 3.86 -7.19 -5.05
CA GLN A 7 5.07 -6.41 -4.80
C GLN A 7 5.29 -5.41 -5.92
N TRP A 8 5.26 -4.12 -5.57
CA TRP A 8 5.69 -3.03 -6.45
C TRP A 8 7.16 -2.68 -6.21
N ARG A 9 7.67 -1.71 -6.98
CA ARG A 9 9.07 -1.25 -6.90
C ARG A 9 9.45 -0.82 -5.48
N ASP A 10 8.65 0.07 -4.90
CA ASP A 10 8.88 0.67 -3.57
C ASP A 10 7.88 0.21 -2.50
N TRP A 11 6.92 -0.64 -2.86
CA TRP A 11 5.80 -1.03 -2.01
C TRP A 11 5.57 -2.55 -2.02
N LEU A 12 5.09 -3.08 -0.90
CA LEU A 12 4.81 -4.49 -0.70
C LEU A 12 3.40 -4.62 -0.11
N LEU A 13 2.55 -5.43 -0.73
CA LEU A 13 1.22 -5.76 -0.24
C LEU A 13 1.24 -7.13 0.40
N GLU A 14 0.96 -7.19 1.69
CA GLU A 14 0.96 -8.41 2.48
C GLU A 14 -0.44 -8.67 3.02
N PHE A 15 -0.98 -9.85 2.74
CA PHE A 15 -2.18 -10.34 3.41
C PHE A 15 -1.80 -10.84 4.81
N ILE A 16 -2.40 -10.29 5.85
CA ILE A 16 -2.11 -10.65 7.23
C ILE A 16 -3.15 -11.58 7.87
N GLY A 17 -4.24 -11.86 7.15
CA GLY A 17 -5.37 -12.67 7.62
C GLY A 17 -6.61 -11.83 7.87
N ASP A 18 -7.76 -12.47 8.05
CA ASP A 18 -9.02 -11.80 8.41
C ASP A 18 -9.44 -10.73 7.38
N ASP A 19 -9.26 -11.02 6.09
CA ASP A 19 -9.51 -10.10 4.97
C ASP A 19 -8.73 -8.77 5.07
N LYS A 20 -7.66 -8.72 5.88
CA LYS A 20 -6.78 -7.56 6.06
C LYS A 20 -5.50 -7.69 5.27
N TYR A 21 -5.10 -6.54 4.73
CA TYR A 21 -3.93 -6.35 3.91
C TYR A 21 -3.12 -5.18 4.49
N GLU A 22 -1.81 -5.36 4.52
CA GLU A 22 -0.83 -4.37 4.94
C GLU A 22 -0.01 -3.94 3.74
N LEU A 23 0.03 -2.63 3.51
CA LEU A 23 0.88 -2.01 2.52
C LEU A 23 2.14 -1.50 3.22
N THR A 24 3.23 -2.23 3.05
CA THR A 24 4.54 -1.94 3.60
C THR A 24 5.38 -1.20 2.56
N ARG A 25 5.99 -0.07 2.95
CA ARG A 25 6.94 0.64 2.09
C ARG A 25 8.31 -0.04 2.21
N LYS A 26 8.88 -0.49 1.09
CA LYS A 26 10.13 -1.25 1.06
C LYS A 26 11.35 -0.45 1.48
N ASP A 27 11.31 0.87 1.30
CA ASP A 27 12.39 1.80 1.66
C ASP A 27 12.76 1.73 3.15
N ASN A 28 11.74 1.77 4.02
CA ASN A 28 11.93 1.76 5.47
C ASN A 28 11.28 0.54 6.15
N THR A 29 10.87 -0.47 5.38
CA THR A 29 10.10 -1.65 5.83
C THR A 29 8.93 -1.28 6.78
N SER A 30 8.36 -0.09 6.58
CA SER A 30 7.38 0.50 7.48
C SER A 30 5.99 0.26 6.91
N ILE A 31 5.08 -0.23 7.74
CA ILE A 31 3.68 -0.39 7.38
C ILE A 31 3.11 1.01 7.17
N SER A 32 2.78 1.35 5.93
CA SER A 32 2.27 2.66 5.57
C SER A 32 0.75 2.72 5.68
N HIS A 33 0.07 1.61 5.39
CA HIS A 33 -1.38 1.55 5.46
C HIS A 33 -1.85 0.11 5.70
N THR A 34 -2.85 -0.06 6.55
CA THR A 34 -3.51 -1.35 6.77
C THR A 34 -4.97 -1.18 6.42
N PHE A 35 -5.50 -2.04 5.56
CA PHE A 35 -6.87 -1.94 5.06
C PHE A 35 -7.47 -3.33 4.84
N MET A 36 -8.80 -3.38 4.82
CA MET A 36 -9.53 -4.61 4.50
C MET A 36 -9.87 -4.61 3.01
N ALA A 37 -9.72 -5.75 2.36
CA ALA A 37 -10.11 -5.91 0.97
C ALA A 37 -10.78 -7.27 0.77
N LYS A 38 -11.75 -7.34 -0.12
CA LYS A 38 -12.54 -8.57 -0.33
C LYS A 38 -11.75 -9.68 -1.02
N ASN A 39 -10.77 -9.32 -1.83
CA ASN A 39 -9.95 -10.23 -2.62
C ASN A 39 -8.60 -9.56 -2.95
N SER A 40 -7.61 -10.35 -3.37
CA SER A 40 -6.30 -9.85 -3.80
C SER A 40 -6.39 -8.73 -4.84
N MET A 41 -7.29 -8.84 -5.82
CA MET A 41 -7.46 -7.84 -6.88
C MET A 41 -7.98 -6.50 -6.37
N ASP A 42 -8.93 -6.54 -5.43
CA ASP A 42 -9.44 -5.34 -4.76
C ASP A 42 -8.33 -4.71 -3.91
N ALA A 43 -7.54 -5.56 -3.23
CA ALA A 43 -6.42 -5.14 -2.43
C ALA A 43 -5.30 -4.47 -3.25
N GLU A 44 -5.03 -4.98 -4.45
CA GLU A 44 -4.10 -4.38 -5.41
C GLU A 44 -4.58 -3.01 -5.88
N THR A 45 -5.88 -2.89 -6.20
CA THR A 45 -6.49 -1.63 -6.67
C THR A 45 -6.44 -0.55 -5.59
N GLU A 46 -6.84 -0.89 -4.37
CA GLU A 46 -6.80 0.03 -3.23
C GLU A 46 -5.35 0.37 -2.84
N GLY A 47 -4.45 -0.62 -2.84
CA GLY A 47 -3.02 -0.41 -2.65
C GLY A 47 -2.45 0.59 -3.65
N GLN A 48 -2.74 0.43 -4.95
CA GLN A 48 -2.31 1.38 -5.98
C GLN A 48 -2.87 2.79 -5.78
N LYS A 49 -4.13 2.94 -5.35
CA LYS A 49 -4.70 4.25 -5.04
C LYS A 49 -3.99 4.91 -3.86
N ILE A 50 -3.68 4.14 -2.81
CA ILE A 50 -2.96 4.65 -1.63
C ILE A 50 -1.55 5.10 -2.02
N ILE A 51 -0.85 4.29 -2.83
CA ILE A 51 0.49 4.64 -3.36
C ILE A 51 0.43 5.93 -4.18
N GLN A 52 -0.54 6.05 -5.09
CA GLN A 52 -0.74 7.25 -5.90
C GLN A 52 -1.05 8.46 -5.04
N LYS A 53 -1.96 8.33 -4.07
CA LYS A 53 -2.32 9.41 -3.14
C LYS A 53 -1.16 9.85 -2.26
N ASN A 54 -0.30 8.92 -1.84
CA ASN A 54 0.92 9.24 -1.10
C ASN A 54 1.93 9.99 -1.98
N ASN A 55 2.10 9.59 -3.24
CA ASN A 55 2.93 10.32 -4.19
C ASN A 55 2.33 11.68 -4.58
N GLU A 56 1.02 11.79 -4.74
CA GLU A 56 0.35 13.06 -5.05
C GLU A 56 0.41 14.04 -3.88
N ASN A 57 0.33 13.57 -2.63
CA ASN A 57 0.53 14.44 -1.46
C ASN A 57 1.98 14.93 -1.35
N ASP A 58 2.95 14.09 -1.73
CA ASP A 58 4.36 14.46 -1.81
C ASP A 58 4.57 15.55 -2.87
N VAL A 59 4.04 15.35 -4.08
CA VAL A 59 4.16 16.32 -5.19
C VAL A 59 3.39 17.62 -4.92
N ASN A 60 2.18 17.56 -4.35
CA ASN A 60 1.41 18.77 -4.03
C ASN A 60 1.99 19.57 -2.86
N SER A 61 2.71 18.93 -1.92
CA SER A 61 3.44 19.66 -0.88
C SER A 61 4.63 20.46 -1.44
N ILE A 62 5.21 20.01 -2.55
CA ILE A 62 6.33 20.68 -3.21
C ILE A 62 5.84 21.88 -4.04
N LEU A 63 4.59 21.85 -4.54
CA LEU A 63 4.02 22.95 -5.35
C LEU A 63 3.35 24.09 -4.54
N GLN A 64 3.28 23.98 -3.21
CA GLN A 64 2.67 25.00 -2.33
C GLN A 64 3.70 25.84 -1.56
N LYS A 65 4.94 25.98 -2.05
CA LYS A 65 6.00 26.80 -1.45
C LYS A 65 6.48 27.92 -2.36
#